data_AF-A0A815FMJ7-F1
#
_entry.id   AF-A0A815FMJ7-F1
#
_cell.length_a   1.000
_cell.length_b   1.000
_cell.length_c   1.000
_cell.angle_alpha   90.00
_cell.angle_beta   90.00
_cell.angle_gamma   90.00
#
_symmetry.space_group_name_H-M   'P 1'
#
loop_
_entity.id
_entity.type
_entity.pdbx_description
1 polymer ?
#
loop_
_entity_poly.entity_id
_entity_poly.type
_entity_poly.pdbx_seq_one_letter_code
_entity_poly.pdbx_strand_id
1 'polypeptide(L)'
;DEASEGEAAIDIIEIEGFTMQYVNNVFDEKASVLHTMQRMPDMLSKNLDAYYENLVSWMPQTVISDFDSFAYIFAKVHGLPILSIDNQHVVQRSKLSRCNYYIITGFFTPEIRDKYKNNTIVVPPILRQTILDTKPLPVEHCEHFLVYQTSKSDTSLIPILQAFAEKCIIYGLGREEKIDNLEFKGFSEQGFVHDLACAKGVIANGGLSLINEAVSLQRPFFSVPVENQYEQVLNAWYLES
;
A
#
# COMPACT_ATOMS: atom_id res chain seq x y z
N ASP A 1 3.83 -39.12 13.28
CA ASP A 1 3.74 -37.83 13.99
C ASP A 1 4.18 -36.74 13.01
N GLU A 2 3.42 -36.52 11.94
CA GLU A 2 2.16 -35.76 11.82
C GLU A 2 2.40 -34.26 11.58
N ALA A 3 1.96 -33.84 10.38
CA ALA A 3 1.60 -32.50 9.93
C ALA A 3 2.71 -31.44 9.73
N SER A 4 3.33 -31.43 8.54
CA SER A 4 3.58 -30.16 7.83
C SER A 4 2.43 -29.97 6.84
N GLU A 5 1.44 -29.17 7.23
CA GLU A 5 0.33 -28.76 6.38
C GLU A 5 0.85 -28.15 5.07
N GLY A 6 0.22 -28.52 3.96
CA GLY A 6 0.64 -28.12 2.62
C GLY A 6 0.53 -26.62 2.41
N GLU A 7 1.67 -25.94 2.31
CA GLU A 7 1.75 -24.68 1.58
C GLU A 7 1.33 -24.99 0.14
N ALA A 8 0.21 -24.41 -0.29
CA ALA A 8 -0.14 -24.39 -1.69
C ALA A 8 1.07 -23.82 -2.45
N ALA A 9 1.63 -24.57 -3.41
CA ALA A 9 2.72 -24.07 -4.22
C ALA A 9 2.21 -22.81 -4.96
N ILE A 10 2.72 -21.64 -4.57
CA ILE A 10 2.40 -20.38 -5.24
C ILE A 10 3.42 -20.21 -6.36
N ASP A 11 2.96 -20.35 -7.60
CA ASP A 11 3.77 -20.02 -8.77
C ASP A 11 3.85 -18.50 -8.92
N ILE A 12 5.04 -17.96 -8.73
CA ILE A 12 5.31 -16.52 -8.85
C ILE A 12 5.87 -16.25 -10.25
N ILE A 13 5.12 -15.50 -11.05
CA ILE A 13 5.54 -15.02 -12.37
C ILE A 13 5.68 -13.51 -12.28
N GLU A 14 6.90 -13.02 -12.47
CA GLU A 14 7.15 -11.58 -12.53
C GLU A 14 6.59 -11.02 -13.84
N ILE A 15 5.79 -9.97 -13.73
CA ILE A 15 5.19 -9.26 -14.86
C ILE A 15 5.65 -7.81 -14.74
N GLU A 16 6.23 -7.26 -15.79
CA GLU A 16 6.57 -5.84 -15.81
C GLU A 16 5.29 -5.01 -16.06
N GLY A 17 4.91 -4.18 -15.10
CA GLY A 17 3.77 -3.26 -15.21
C GLY A 17 4.16 -1.87 -15.74
N PHE A 18 3.17 -1.05 -16.08
CA PHE A 18 3.42 0.34 -16.49
C PHE A 18 4.07 1.13 -15.35
N THR A 19 5.20 1.79 -15.62
CA THR A 19 5.90 2.58 -14.60
C THR A 19 5.37 4.00 -14.54
N MET A 20 4.73 4.37 -13.43
CA MET A 20 4.41 5.76 -13.13
C MET A 20 5.65 6.48 -12.59
N GLN A 21 6.04 7.59 -13.21
CA GLN A 21 7.15 8.44 -12.76
C GLN A 21 6.62 9.63 -11.95
N TYR A 22 7.21 9.80 -10.77
CA TYR A 22 7.00 10.96 -9.92
C TYR A 22 8.26 11.82 -9.93
N VAL A 23 8.14 13.09 -10.28
CA VAL A 23 9.22 14.08 -10.19
C VAL A 23 8.89 15.03 -9.04
N ASN A 24 9.77 15.12 -8.03
CA ASN A 24 9.53 15.89 -6.79
C ASN A 24 8.22 15.50 -6.06
N ASN A 25 7.91 14.20 -6.04
CA ASN A 25 6.67 13.62 -5.50
C ASN A 25 5.36 14.06 -6.19
N VAL A 26 5.43 14.79 -7.32
CA VAL A 26 4.28 15.13 -8.15
C VAL A 26 4.21 14.15 -9.33
N PHE A 27 3.00 13.64 -9.62
CA PHE A 27 2.77 12.77 -10.77
C PHE A 27 3.04 13.57 -12.06
N ASP A 28 4.06 13.17 -12.83
CA ASP A 28 4.33 13.76 -14.14
C ASP A 28 3.74 12.85 -15.22
N GLU A 29 2.55 13.20 -15.69
CA GLU A 29 1.81 12.45 -16.71
C GLU A 29 2.64 12.31 -18.01
N LYS A 30 3.35 13.35 -18.44
CA LYS A 30 4.09 13.34 -19.71
C LYS A 30 5.36 12.52 -19.62
N ALA A 31 6.11 12.65 -18.53
CA ALA A 31 7.30 11.85 -18.29
C ALA A 31 6.94 10.38 -18.06
N SER A 32 5.86 10.11 -17.30
CA SER A 32 5.34 8.75 -17.08
C SER A 32 4.93 8.08 -18.40
N VAL A 33 4.17 8.79 -19.24
CA VAL A 33 3.73 8.29 -20.55
C VAL A 33 4.92 8.07 -21.47
N LEU A 34 5.85 9.02 -21.58
CA LEU A 34 7.01 8.89 -22.46
C LEU A 34 7.92 7.72 -22.04
N HIS A 35 8.22 7.62 -20.75
CA HIS A 35 9.02 6.55 -20.20
C HIS A 35 8.34 5.18 -20.38
N THR A 36 7.03 5.13 -20.19
CA THR A 36 6.23 3.93 -20.46
C THR A 36 6.27 3.54 -21.94
N MET A 37 6.10 4.49 -22.86
CA MET A 37 6.17 4.24 -24.30
C MET A 37 7.55 3.73 -24.74
N GLN A 38 8.62 4.21 -24.12
CA GLN A 38 9.98 3.75 -24.41
C GLN A 38 10.22 2.30 -23.96
N ARG A 39 9.60 1.87 -22.85
CA ARG A 39 9.75 0.52 -22.30
C ARG A 39 8.70 -0.47 -22.79
N MET A 40 7.63 0.01 -23.42
CA MET A 40 6.54 -0.80 -23.96
C MET A 40 7.00 -1.99 -24.81
N PRO A 41 7.96 -1.87 -25.76
CA PRO A 41 8.38 -3.00 -26.58
C PRO A 41 9.02 -4.13 -25.76
N ASP A 42 9.87 -3.77 -24.80
CA ASP A 42 10.57 -4.74 -23.92
C ASP A 42 9.65 -5.31 -22.85
N MET A 43 8.75 -4.49 -22.29
CA MET A 43 7.67 -4.97 -21.41
C MET A 43 6.78 -5.97 -22.14
N LEU A 44 6.35 -5.65 -23.37
CA LEU A 44 5.50 -6.54 -24.14
C LEU A 44 6.24 -7.85 -24.45
N SER A 45 7.51 -7.82 -24.87
CA SER A 45 8.25 -9.05 -25.16
C SER A 45 8.45 -9.94 -23.92
N LYS A 46 8.85 -9.38 -22.78
CA LYS A 46 8.99 -10.13 -21.52
C LYS A 46 7.67 -10.66 -20.99
N ASN A 47 6.63 -9.82 -21.06
CA ASN A 47 5.31 -10.23 -20.60
C ASN A 47 4.65 -11.21 -21.56
N LEU A 48 4.99 -11.24 -22.85
CA LEU A 48 4.46 -12.18 -23.84
C LEU A 48 4.86 -13.62 -23.51
N ASP A 49 6.12 -13.86 -23.12
CA ASP A 49 6.58 -15.18 -22.70
C ASP A 49 5.85 -15.62 -21.41
N ALA A 50 5.78 -14.74 -20.42
CA ALA A 50 4.99 -14.95 -19.20
C ALA A 50 3.50 -15.22 -19.48
N TYR A 51 2.93 -14.50 -20.45
CA TYR A 51 1.53 -14.57 -20.86
C TYR A 51 1.20 -15.89 -21.58
N TYR A 52 1.98 -16.27 -22.59
CA TYR A 52 1.66 -17.42 -23.44
C TYR A 52 2.13 -18.75 -22.83
N GLU A 53 3.33 -18.82 -22.26
CA GLU A 53 3.85 -20.10 -21.79
C GLU A 53 3.20 -20.56 -20.49
N ASN A 54 2.88 -19.62 -19.59
CA ASN A 54 2.39 -19.95 -18.26
C ASN A 54 0.88 -19.69 -18.09
N LEU A 55 0.36 -18.54 -18.50
CA LEU A 55 -1.05 -18.21 -18.22
C LEU A 55 -2.02 -18.87 -19.21
N VAL A 56 -1.71 -18.87 -20.50
CA VAL A 56 -2.58 -19.52 -21.51
C VAL A 56 -2.61 -21.04 -21.33
N SER A 57 -1.47 -21.66 -20.98
CA SER A 57 -1.40 -23.10 -20.73
C SER A 57 -2.12 -23.50 -19.44
N TRP A 58 -2.02 -22.68 -18.39
CA TRP A 58 -2.69 -22.90 -17.11
C TRP A 58 -4.21 -22.71 -17.17
N MET A 59 -4.71 -21.93 -18.13
CA MET A 59 -6.14 -21.68 -18.37
C MET A 59 -6.91 -21.17 -17.13
N PRO A 60 -6.63 -19.94 -16.66
CA PRO A 60 -7.37 -19.32 -15.56
C PRO A 60 -8.87 -19.25 -15.82
N GLN A 61 -9.65 -19.46 -14.76
CA GLN A 61 -11.11 -19.31 -14.79
C GLN A 61 -11.58 -17.94 -14.27
N THR A 62 -10.69 -17.21 -13.60
CA THR A 62 -10.99 -15.91 -12.98
C THR A 62 -9.70 -15.12 -12.81
N VAL A 63 -9.81 -13.80 -12.73
CA VAL A 63 -8.69 -12.91 -12.44
C VAL A 63 -9.00 -12.08 -11.20
N ILE A 64 -8.04 -12.04 -10.27
CA ILE A 64 -8.04 -11.16 -9.12
C ILE A 64 -7.01 -10.05 -9.40
N SER A 65 -7.39 -8.79 -9.27
CA SER A 65 -6.53 -7.64 -9.57
C SER A 65 -6.62 -6.60 -8.47
N ASP A 66 -5.46 -6.07 -8.08
CA ASP A 66 -5.29 -4.95 -7.14
C ASP A 66 -5.17 -3.60 -7.87
N PHE A 67 -5.87 -3.46 -9.00
CA PHE A 67 -5.75 -2.35 -9.96
C PHE A 67 -4.53 -2.42 -10.89
N ASP A 68 -3.81 -3.56 -10.95
CA ASP A 68 -2.85 -3.80 -12.02
C ASP A 68 -3.50 -3.84 -13.43
N SER A 69 -2.89 -3.09 -14.35
CA SER A 69 -3.40 -2.96 -15.73
C SER A 69 -3.22 -4.23 -16.54
N PHE A 70 -2.17 -5.01 -16.30
CA PHE A 70 -1.88 -6.21 -17.08
C PHE A 70 -2.90 -7.32 -16.81
N ALA A 71 -3.11 -7.68 -15.55
CA ALA A 71 -4.10 -8.67 -15.13
C ALA A 71 -5.51 -8.28 -15.60
N TYR A 72 -5.86 -7.00 -15.47
CA TYR A 72 -7.14 -6.48 -15.96
C TYR A 72 -7.30 -6.66 -17.49
N ILE A 73 -6.29 -6.29 -18.29
CA ILE A 73 -6.34 -6.43 -19.76
C ILE A 73 -6.41 -7.90 -20.15
N PHE A 74 -5.61 -8.77 -19.53
CA PHE A 74 -5.62 -10.22 -19.75
C PHE A 74 -7.04 -10.77 -19.60
N ALA A 75 -7.71 -10.43 -18.49
CA ALA A 75 -9.06 -10.92 -18.23
C ALA A 75 -10.07 -10.42 -19.26
N LYS A 76 -9.94 -9.16 -19.70
CA LYS A 76 -10.81 -8.58 -20.72
C LYS A 76 -10.67 -9.25 -22.08
N VAL A 77 -9.42 -9.49 -22.50
CA VAL A 77 -9.13 -10.15 -23.79
C VAL A 77 -9.68 -11.58 -23.81
N HIS A 78 -9.61 -12.30 -22.69
CA HIS A 78 -10.08 -13.68 -22.58
C HIS A 78 -11.52 -13.84 -22.10
N GLY A 79 -12.24 -12.75 -21.85
CA GLY A 79 -13.63 -12.79 -21.37
C GLY A 79 -13.80 -13.40 -19.98
N LEU A 80 -12.75 -13.36 -19.15
CA LEU A 80 -12.76 -13.94 -17.80
C LEU A 80 -13.44 -13.00 -16.79
N PRO A 81 -14.11 -13.55 -15.76
CA PRO A 81 -14.59 -12.76 -14.63
C PRO A 81 -13.42 -12.09 -13.89
N ILE A 82 -13.65 -10.86 -13.43
CA ILE A 82 -12.65 -10.05 -12.72
C ILE A 82 -13.17 -9.69 -11.32
N LEU A 83 -12.39 -10.02 -10.31
CA LEU A 83 -12.54 -9.57 -8.93
C LEU A 83 -11.49 -8.50 -8.65
N SER A 84 -11.92 -7.28 -8.34
CA SER A 84 -11.03 -6.21 -7.88
C SER A 84 -10.83 -6.33 -6.37
N ILE A 85 -9.59 -6.22 -5.89
CA ILE A 85 -9.28 -6.07 -4.46
C ILE A 85 -8.43 -4.82 -4.30
N ASP A 86 -9.06 -3.69 -4.00
CA ASP A 86 -8.36 -2.43 -3.91
C ASP A 86 -9.09 -1.44 -2.99
N ASN A 87 -8.34 -0.46 -2.52
CA ASN A 87 -8.86 0.67 -1.75
C ASN A 87 -9.07 1.92 -2.62
N GLN A 88 -8.43 1.99 -3.80
CA GLN A 88 -8.42 3.17 -4.66
C GLN A 88 -9.78 3.47 -5.31
N HIS A 89 -10.65 2.47 -5.43
CA HIS A 89 -12.01 2.64 -5.96
C HIS A 89 -12.88 3.56 -5.09
N VAL A 90 -12.53 3.72 -3.82
CA VAL A 90 -13.14 4.68 -2.90
C VAL A 90 -12.80 6.11 -3.32
N VAL A 91 -11.57 6.35 -3.77
CA VAL A 91 -11.06 7.65 -4.22
C VAL A 91 -11.74 8.09 -5.52
N GLN A 92 -11.93 7.18 -6.46
CA GLN A 92 -12.38 7.54 -7.80
C GLN A 92 -13.88 7.77 -7.96
N ARG A 93 -14.68 7.67 -6.88
CA ARG A 93 -16.15 7.85 -6.91
C ARG A 93 -16.73 7.39 -8.25
N SER A 94 -16.54 6.11 -8.62
CA SER A 94 -17.20 5.39 -9.73
C SER A 94 -16.83 5.59 -11.21
N LYS A 95 -15.55 5.75 -11.53
CA LYS A 95 -15.03 5.30 -12.84
C LYS A 95 -14.44 3.89 -12.71
N LEU A 96 -15.28 2.91 -12.39
CA LEU A 96 -14.81 1.54 -12.33
C LEU A 96 -14.40 1.07 -13.73
N SER A 97 -13.22 0.49 -13.81
CA SER A 97 -12.92 -0.54 -14.82
C SER A 97 -14.00 -1.63 -14.71
N ARG A 98 -14.39 -2.27 -15.81
CA ARG A 98 -15.60 -3.15 -15.89
C ARG A 98 -15.38 -4.49 -15.17
N CYS A 99 -15.00 -4.50 -13.90
CA CYS A 99 -14.90 -5.71 -13.09
C CYS A 99 -16.28 -6.27 -12.75
N ASN A 100 -16.33 -7.56 -12.46
CA ASN A 100 -17.56 -8.26 -12.13
C ASN A 100 -17.90 -8.05 -10.65
N TYR A 101 -16.89 -8.07 -9.79
CA TYR A 101 -16.99 -7.94 -8.34
C TYR A 101 -15.87 -7.05 -7.79
N TYR A 102 -16.13 -6.44 -6.64
CA TYR A 102 -15.21 -5.54 -5.95
C TYR A 102 -15.13 -5.91 -4.46
N ILE A 103 -13.92 -5.96 -3.94
CA ILE A 103 -13.61 -6.02 -2.52
C ILE A 103 -12.87 -4.74 -2.18
N ILE A 104 -13.50 -3.93 -1.33
CA ILE A 104 -12.88 -2.73 -0.79
C ILE A 104 -12.35 -3.08 0.60
N THR A 105 -11.05 -2.91 0.80
CA THR A 105 -10.37 -3.18 2.07
C THR A 105 -9.81 -1.89 2.66
N GLY A 106 -10.07 -1.62 3.93
CA GLY A 106 -9.56 -0.44 4.61
C GLY A 106 -10.15 -0.26 6.00
N PHE A 107 -9.57 0.66 6.78
CA PHE A 107 -10.01 0.95 8.15
C PHE A 107 -11.34 1.70 8.22
N PHE A 108 -11.90 2.08 7.08
CA PHE A 108 -13.10 2.90 6.95
C PHE A 108 -14.21 2.15 6.18
N THR A 109 -15.45 2.61 6.33
CA THR A 109 -16.60 2.06 5.59
C THR A 109 -17.16 3.12 4.64
N PRO A 110 -16.84 3.07 3.34
CA PRO A 110 -17.28 4.08 2.39
C PRO A 110 -18.72 3.86 1.94
N GLU A 111 -19.42 4.94 1.58
CA GLU A 111 -20.72 4.82 0.92
C GLU A 111 -20.57 4.27 -0.52
N ILE A 112 -21.25 3.16 -0.78
CA ILE A 112 -21.24 2.51 -2.10
C ILE A 112 -22.40 3.03 -2.95
N ARG A 113 -22.11 3.47 -4.19
CA ARG A 113 -23.14 3.89 -5.15
C ARG A 113 -24.10 2.74 -5.44
N ASP A 114 -25.39 3.04 -5.58
CA ASP A 114 -26.45 2.04 -5.77
C ASP A 114 -26.17 1.02 -6.88
N LYS A 115 -25.62 1.48 -8.02
CA LYS A 115 -25.27 0.61 -9.14
C LYS A 115 -24.23 -0.48 -8.84
N TYR A 116 -23.49 -0.36 -7.73
CA TYR A 116 -22.43 -1.29 -7.33
C TYR A 116 -22.70 -2.01 -6.00
N LYS A 117 -23.81 -1.70 -5.32
CA LYS A 117 -24.13 -2.31 -4.02
C LYS A 117 -24.21 -3.83 -4.07
N ASN A 118 -24.68 -4.39 -5.19
CA ASN A 118 -24.87 -5.84 -5.33
C ASN A 118 -23.59 -6.61 -5.69
N ASN A 119 -22.51 -5.91 -6.06
CA ASN A 119 -21.27 -6.55 -6.48
C ASN A 119 -20.03 -5.98 -5.80
N THR A 120 -20.23 -5.22 -4.71
CA THR A 120 -19.15 -4.67 -3.90
C THR A 120 -19.33 -5.12 -2.46
N ILE A 121 -18.28 -5.66 -1.86
CA ILE A 121 -18.20 -5.90 -0.43
C ILE A 121 -17.11 -5.02 0.17
N VAL A 122 -17.35 -4.56 1.40
CA VAL A 122 -16.34 -3.85 2.20
C VAL A 122 -15.88 -4.82 3.28
N VAL A 123 -14.59 -5.01 3.39
CA VAL A 123 -13.96 -5.89 4.38
C VAL A 123 -12.97 -5.10 5.23
N PRO A 124 -12.67 -5.56 6.46
CA PRO A 124 -11.60 -4.98 7.27
C PRO A 124 -10.25 -5.00 6.54
N PRO A 125 -9.28 -4.18 6.98
CA PRO A 125 -7.94 -4.20 6.42
C PRO A 125 -7.33 -5.59 6.37
N ILE A 126 -6.72 -5.92 5.23
CA ILE A 126 -5.84 -7.09 5.11
C ILE A 126 -4.52 -6.75 5.81
N LEU A 127 -4.27 -7.42 6.94
CA LEU A 127 -3.09 -7.21 7.77
C LEU A 127 -2.22 -8.46 7.76
N ARG A 128 -0.90 -8.26 7.82
CA ARG A 128 0.05 -9.34 8.01
C ARG A 128 -0.15 -10.00 9.40
N GLN A 129 0.13 -11.29 9.48
CA GLN A 129 -0.08 -12.06 10.72
C GLN A 129 0.71 -11.49 11.91
N THR A 130 1.93 -10.97 11.66
CA THR A 130 2.76 -10.34 12.69
C THR A 130 2.10 -9.13 13.36
N ILE A 131 1.28 -8.36 12.65
CA ILE A 131 0.50 -7.25 13.23
C ILE A 131 -0.67 -7.79 14.06
N LEU A 132 -1.38 -8.80 13.55
CA LEU A 132 -2.53 -9.41 14.24
C LEU A 132 -2.13 -10.08 15.56
N ASP A 133 -0.95 -10.70 15.60
CA ASP A 133 -0.43 -11.38 16.78
C ASP A 133 0.21 -10.41 17.79
N THR A 134 0.48 -9.18 17.39
CA THR A 134 1.15 -8.19 18.23
C THR A 134 0.17 -7.52 19.17
N LYS A 135 0.51 -7.52 20.46
CA LYS A 135 -0.21 -6.74 21.48
C LYS A 135 0.48 -5.40 21.68
N PRO A 136 -0.20 -4.28 21.44
CA PRO A 136 0.43 -2.98 21.56
C PRO A 136 0.53 -2.56 23.04
N LEU A 137 1.54 -1.76 23.37
CA LEU A 137 1.69 -1.22 24.72
C LEU A 137 0.64 -0.11 24.97
N PRO A 138 0.17 0.06 26.22
CA PRO A 138 -0.57 1.26 26.59
C PRO A 138 0.23 2.52 26.24
N VAL A 139 -0.42 3.51 25.61
CA VAL A 139 0.24 4.71 25.05
C VAL A 139 1.03 5.48 26.11
N GLU A 140 0.54 5.49 27.35
CA GLU A 140 1.19 6.10 28.51
C GLU A 140 2.54 5.47 28.89
N HIS A 141 2.82 4.24 28.43
CA HIS A 141 4.08 3.54 28.66
C HIS A 141 5.00 3.55 27.42
N CYS A 142 4.53 4.12 26.31
CA CYS A 142 5.34 4.28 25.11
C CYS A 142 6.30 5.45 25.27
N GLU A 143 7.52 5.35 24.73
CA GLU A 143 8.56 6.37 24.90
C GLU A 143 8.79 7.22 23.65
N HIS A 144 8.35 6.78 22.47
CA HIS A 144 8.68 7.40 21.19
C HIS A 144 7.48 7.61 20.27
N PHE A 145 7.65 8.52 19.31
CA PHE A 145 6.83 8.58 18.10
C PHE A 145 7.51 7.77 16.99
N LEU A 146 6.72 7.03 16.21
CA LEU A 146 7.22 6.37 15.01
C LEU A 146 7.00 7.32 13.83
N VAL A 147 8.05 7.56 13.05
CA VAL A 147 8.01 8.40 11.86
C VAL A 147 8.34 7.55 10.63
N TYR A 148 7.50 7.57 9.61
CA TYR A 148 7.75 6.87 8.35
C TYR A 148 7.75 7.85 7.17
N GLN A 149 8.91 8.05 6.56
CA GLN A 149 9.11 8.93 5.41
C GLN A 149 10.04 8.26 4.39
N THR A 150 9.57 8.12 3.14
CA THR A 150 10.36 7.56 2.03
C THR A 150 10.93 8.64 1.12
N SER A 151 10.41 9.86 1.18
CA SER A 151 10.89 10.97 0.38
C SER A 151 12.17 11.55 0.97
N LYS A 152 13.31 11.28 0.32
CA LYS A 152 14.62 11.84 0.68
C LYS A 152 14.74 13.35 0.38
N SER A 153 13.80 13.92 -0.39
CA SER A 153 13.81 15.32 -0.79
C SER A 153 13.16 16.25 0.25
N ASP A 154 12.45 15.72 1.24
CA ASP A 154 11.89 16.54 2.31
C ASP A 154 12.97 16.86 3.36
N THR A 155 13.55 18.05 3.21
CA THR A 155 14.59 18.57 4.12
C THR A 155 14.01 19.26 5.36
N SER A 156 12.69 19.47 5.40
CA SER A 156 12.02 20.25 6.45
C SER A 156 11.62 19.42 7.67
N LEU A 157 11.34 18.13 7.48
CA LEU A 157 10.85 17.24 8.52
C LEU A 157 11.85 17.05 9.67
N ILE A 158 13.14 16.83 9.37
CA ILE A 158 14.16 16.55 10.39
C ILE A 158 14.34 17.73 11.36
N PRO A 159 14.52 18.99 10.91
CA PRO A 159 14.54 20.14 11.82
C PRO A 159 13.30 20.26 12.70
N ILE A 160 12.11 19.97 12.17
CA ILE A 160 10.85 20.01 12.93
C ILE A 160 10.85 18.95 14.03
N LEU A 161 11.25 17.71 13.71
CA LEU A 161 11.33 16.63 14.69
C LEU A 161 12.39 16.88 15.76
N GLN A 162 13.51 17.52 15.44
CA GLN A 162 14.50 17.95 16.43
C GLN A 162 13.90 19.00 17.37
N ALA A 163 13.19 19.98 16.82
CA ALA A 163 12.52 21.02 17.62
C ALA A 163 11.35 20.48 18.48
N PHE A 164 10.72 19.38 18.05
CA PHE A 164 9.66 18.71 18.81
C PHE A 164 10.14 18.10 20.13
N ALA A 165 11.45 17.81 20.26
CA ALA A 165 12.13 17.37 21.48
C ALA A 165 11.63 16.06 22.13
N GLU A 166 10.70 15.33 21.51
CA GLU A 166 10.31 13.96 21.87
C GLU A 166 11.15 12.93 21.13
N LYS A 167 11.33 11.74 21.71
CA LYS A 167 12.05 10.64 21.04
C LYS A 167 11.29 10.21 19.79
N CYS A 168 11.97 10.18 18.64
CA CYS A 168 11.40 9.76 17.36
C CYS A 168 12.23 8.62 16.75
N ILE A 169 11.57 7.53 16.37
CA ILE A 169 12.19 6.46 15.59
C ILE A 169 11.76 6.62 14.13
N ILE A 170 12.72 6.77 13.23
CA ILE A 170 12.51 7.15 11.84
C ILE A 170 12.86 6.00 10.90
N TYR A 171 11.91 5.62 10.05
CA TYR A 171 12.04 4.61 9.00
C TYR A 171 11.84 5.21 7.60
N GLY A 172 12.37 4.53 6.57
CA GLY A 172 12.14 4.84 5.16
C GLY A 172 13.20 5.70 4.46
N LEU A 173 14.11 6.35 5.21
CA LEU A 173 15.15 7.22 4.65
C LEU A 173 16.42 6.48 4.20
N GLY A 174 16.55 5.18 4.53
CA GLY A 174 17.74 4.38 4.19
C GLY A 174 19.01 4.84 4.92
N ARG A 175 18.86 5.28 6.17
CA ARG A 175 19.93 5.74 7.06
C ARG A 175 19.86 4.94 8.36
N GLU A 176 21.01 4.70 8.97
CA GLU A 176 21.13 4.06 10.28
C GLU A 176 22.07 4.87 11.16
N GLU A 177 21.50 5.69 12.03
CA GLU A 177 22.25 6.57 12.93
C GLU A 177 21.36 7.13 14.03
N LYS A 178 21.97 7.75 15.05
CA LYS A 178 21.25 8.49 16.09
C LYS A 178 21.74 9.93 16.11
N ILE A 179 20.81 10.87 16.12
CA ILE A 179 21.07 12.32 16.17
C ILE A 179 20.10 12.91 17.19
N ASP A 180 20.61 13.36 18.34
CA ASP A 180 19.81 13.93 19.43
C ASP A 180 18.63 13.02 19.85
N ASN A 181 17.39 13.50 19.68
CA ASN A 181 16.15 12.77 19.96
C ASN A 181 15.68 11.86 18.81
N LEU A 182 16.44 11.77 17.72
CA LEU A 182 16.08 11.02 16.52
C LEU A 182 16.93 9.76 16.36
N GLU A 183 16.26 8.63 16.14
CA GLU A 183 16.88 7.33 15.85
C GLU A 183 16.44 6.86 14.46
N PHE A 184 17.37 6.83 13.50
CA PHE A 184 17.14 6.35 12.14
C PHE A 184 17.43 4.84 12.09
N LYS A 185 16.49 4.06 11.57
CA LYS A 185 16.61 2.60 11.48
C LYS A 185 16.40 2.11 10.04
N GLY A 186 17.20 1.11 9.65
CA GLY A 186 16.92 0.29 8.49
C GLY A 186 15.66 -0.55 8.69
N PHE A 187 15.04 -0.97 7.59
CA PHE A 187 13.80 -1.74 7.68
C PHE A 187 14.09 -3.19 8.11
N SER A 188 13.44 -3.60 9.20
CA SER A 188 13.30 -4.99 9.64
C SER A 188 11.86 -5.16 10.08
N GLU A 189 11.17 -6.19 9.57
CA GLU A 189 9.75 -6.39 9.88
C GLU A 189 9.49 -6.49 11.38
N GLN A 190 10.23 -7.34 12.08
CA GLN A 190 10.08 -7.52 13.53
C GLN A 190 10.36 -6.22 14.30
N GLY A 191 11.43 -5.51 13.93
CA GLY A 191 11.78 -4.24 14.55
C GLY A 191 10.73 -3.16 14.32
N PHE A 192 10.23 -3.05 13.09
CA PHE A 192 9.21 -2.08 12.71
C PHE A 192 7.88 -2.34 13.43
N VAL A 193 7.41 -3.59 13.45
CA VAL A 193 6.17 -3.97 14.13
C VAL A 193 6.27 -3.72 15.63
N HIS A 194 7.41 -4.05 16.24
CA HIS A 194 7.66 -3.74 17.66
C HIS A 194 7.61 -2.24 17.93
N ASP A 195 8.36 -1.45 17.16
CA ASP A 195 8.41 0.01 17.35
C ASP A 195 7.05 0.66 17.08
N LEU A 196 6.25 0.14 16.15
CA LEU A 196 4.89 0.59 15.88
C LEU A 196 3.96 0.28 17.07
N ALA A 197 4.00 -0.94 17.60
CA ALA A 197 3.19 -1.38 18.72
C ALA A 197 3.52 -0.64 20.04
N CYS A 198 4.76 -0.17 20.16
CA CYS A 198 5.29 0.58 21.30
C CYS A 198 5.33 2.11 21.04
N ALA A 199 4.69 2.61 19.99
CA ALA A 199 4.66 4.04 19.69
C ALA A 199 3.58 4.78 20.50
N LYS A 200 3.91 6.02 20.92
CA LYS A 200 2.95 7.00 21.44
C LYS A 200 1.99 7.50 20.34
N GLY A 201 2.51 7.58 19.12
CA GLY A 201 1.80 7.96 17.92
C GLY A 201 2.66 7.76 16.68
N VAL A 202 2.03 7.76 15.52
CA VAL A 202 2.65 7.54 14.22
C VAL A 202 2.55 8.83 13.41
N ILE A 203 3.65 9.25 12.79
CA ILE A 203 3.71 10.37 11.85
C ILE A 203 4.17 9.81 10.51
N ALA A 204 3.34 9.92 9.48
CA ALA A 204 3.73 9.42 8.17
C ALA A 204 2.96 10.13 7.07
N ASN A 205 3.41 9.91 5.83
CA ASN A 205 2.60 10.20 4.66
C ASN A 205 1.33 9.32 4.71
N GLY A 206 0.24 9.75 4.05
CA GLY A 206 -1.07 9.10 4.13
C GLY A 206 -1.21 7.74 3.43
N GLY A 207 -0.18 6.90 3.46
CA GLY A 207 -0.15 5.57 2.86
C GLY A 207 -1.06 4.60 3.63
N LEU A 208 -1.99 3.96 2.91
CA LEU A 208 -3.07 3.19 3.54
C LEU A 208 -2.56 2.01 4.37
N SER A 209 -1.54 1.27 3.90
CA SER A 209 -1.06 0.08 4.61
C SER A 209 -0.59 0.40 6.03
N LEU A 210 0.20 1.47 6.19
CA LEU A 210 0.68 1.87 7.52
C LEU A 210 -0.45 2.43 8.38
N ILE A 211 -1.41 3.15 7.79
CA ILE A 211 -2.60 3.61 8.50
C ILE A 211 -3.40 2.42 9.03
N ASN A 212 -3.66 1.41 8.20
CA ASN A 212 -4.37 0.19 8.57
C ASN A 212 -3.68 -0.52 9.74
N GLU A 213 -2.36 -0.69 9.68
CA GLU A 213 -1.58 -1.33 10.74
C GLU A 213 -1.64 -0.52 12.05
N ALA A 214 -1.47 0.80 11.97
CA ALA A 214 -1.53 1.69 13.13
C ALA A 214 -2.92 1.71 13.77
N VAL A 215 -3.99 1.81 12.98
CA VAL A 215 -5.38 1.80 13.47
C VAL A 215 -5.70 0.45 14.12
N SER A 216 -5.25 -0.67 13.52
CA SER A 216 -5.44 -2.00 14.12
C SER A 216 -4.73 -2.16 15.47
N LEU A 217 -3.58 -1.51 15.65
CA LEU A 217 -2.84 -1.47 16.91
C LEU A 217 -3.28 -0.31 17.83
N GLN A 218 -4.35 0.40 17.46
CA GLN A 218 -4.90 1.55 18.19
C GLN A 218 -3.86 2.64 18.47
N ARG A 219 -2.94 2.86 17.52
CA ARG A 219 -1.93 3.91 17.59
C ARG A 219 -2.49 5.21 17.00
N PRO A 220 -2.43 6.34 17.74
CA PRO A 220 -2.78 7.64 17.17
C PRO A 220 -1.95 7.92 15.91
N PHE A 221 -2.59 8.41 14.86
CA PHE A 221 -1.94 8.63 13.57
C PHE A 221 -2.05 10.09 13.14
N PHE A 222 -0.92 10.72 12.84
CA PHE A 222 -0.81 12.04 12.24
C PHE A 222 -0.36 11.89 10.79
N SER A 223 -1.30 12.04 9.86
CA SER A 223 -1.03 11.95 8.44
C SER A 223 -0.56 13.30 7.90
N VAL A 224 0.54 13.28 7.13
CA VAL A 224 1.03 14.44 6.36
C VAL A 224 0.94 14.09 4.87
N PRO A 225 -0.22 14.27 4.23
CA PRO A 225 -0.40 13.94 2.82
C PRO A 225 0.54 14.75 1.94
N VAL A 226 1.10 14.11 0.93
CA VAL A 226 1.89 14.80 -0.09
C VAL A 226 0.96 15.55 -1.05
N GLU A 227 1.35 16.77 -1.45
CA GLU A 227 0.60 17.55 -2.44
C GLU A 227 0.36 16.76 -3.73
N ASN A 228 -0.86 16.84 -4.27
CA ASN A 228 -1.32 16.12 -5.48
C ASN A 228 -1.47 14.59 -5.33
N GLN A 229 -1.28 14.02 -4.14
CA GLN A 229 -1.61 12.61 -3.86
C GLN A 229 -3.03 12.48 -3.29
N TYR A 230 -4.03 12.48 -4.18
CA TYR A 230 -5.45 12.45 -3.81
C TYR A 230 -5.84 11.29 -2.88
N GLU A 231 -5.25 10.11 -3.07
CA GLU A 231 -5.50 8.95 -2.21
C GLU A 231 -5.07 9.22 -0.76
N GLN A 232 -3.89 9.83 -0.55
CA GLN A 232 -3.41 10.14 0.80
C GLN A 232 -4.27 11.20 1.48
N VAL A 233 -4.78 12.18 0.72
CA VAL A 233 -5.72 13.17 1.23
C VAL A 233 -7.02 12.51 1.68
N LEU A 234 -7.55 11.56 0.90
CA LEU A 234 -8.77 10.84 1.27
C LEU A 234 -8.57 9.95 2.50
N ASN A 235 -7.44 9.24 2.58
CA ASN A 235 -7.10 8.43 3.75
C ASN A 235 -7.00 9.31 5.01
N ALA A 236 -6.41 10.49 4.90
CA ALA A 236 -6.36 11.46 6.01
C ALA A 236 -7.76 11.96 6.41
N TRP A 237 -8.67 12.17 5.45
CA TRP A 237 -10.04 12.55 5.75
C TRP A 237 -10.80 11.45 6.51
N TYR A 238 -10.66 10.18 6.11
CA TYR A 238 -11.26 9.05 6.83
C TYR A 238 -10.63 8.81 8.21
N LEU A 239 -9.39 9.24 8.44
CA LEU A 239 -8.76 9.20 9.77
C LEU A 239 -9.36 10.21 10.75
N GLU A 240 -9.89 11.32 10.25
CA GLU A 240 -10.48 12.39 11.07
C GLU A 240 -11.97 12.15 11.39
N SER A 241 -12.69 11.42 10.53
CA SER A 241 -14.14 11.17 10.61
C SER A 241 -14.54 10.15 11.67
#